data_AF-A0A485B881-F1
#
_entry.id   AF-A0A485B881-F1
#
_cell.length_a   1.000
_cell.length_b   1.000
_cell.length_c   1.000
_cell.angle_alpha   90.00
_cell.angle_beta   90.00
_cell.angle_gamma   90.00
#
_symmetry.space_group_name_H-M   'P 1'
#
loop_
_entity.id
_entity.type
_entity.pdbx_description
1 polymer ?
#
loop_
_entity_poly.entity_id
_entity_poly.type
_entity_poly.pdbx_seq_one_letter_code
_entity_poly.pdbx_strand_id
1 'polypeptide(L)'
;MEMTHAQRLILSNQYKMMTMLDPDNAERYRRLQTIIERGYGLQMRELDREFGELKEETCRIVIDIMEMYHALHVSWTNLKDAATIDERRVTFLGFDAATEARFLGYVRFMVNIEGRYTHF
;
A
#
# COMPACT_ATOMS: atom_id res chain seq x y z
N MET A 1 5.66 -12.05 -14.46
CA MET A 1 4.41 -12.81 -14.31
C MET A 1 4.39 -14.10 -15.14
N GLU A 2 4.66 -15.25 -14.51
CA GLU A 2 4.33 -16.57 -15.10
C GLU A 2 2.87 -16.91 -14.75
N MET A 3 2.07 -17.32 -15.72
CA MET A 3 0.67 -17.70 -15.51
C MET A 3 0.31 -18.95 -16.31
N THR A 4 -0.50 -19.81 -15.72
CA THR A 4 -1.05 -21.00 -16.39
C THR A 4 -2.09 -20.60 -17.43
N HIS A 5 -2.36 -21.49 -18.39
CA HIS A 5 -3.44 -21.29 -19.36
C HIS A 5 -4.81 -21.15 -18.69
N ALA A 6 -5.05 -21.86 -17.58
CA ALA A 6 -6.27 -21.73 -16.79
C ALA A 6 -6.41 -20.32 -16.18
N GLN A 7 -5.33 -19.76 -15.62
CA GLN A 7 -5.32 -18.39 -15.08
C GLN A 7 -5.56 -17.35 -16.18
N ARG A 8 -4.99 -17.54 -17.38
CA ARG A 8 -5.25 -16.67 -18.53
C ARG A 8 -6.72 -16.69 -18.96
N LEU A 9 -7.35 -17.87 -18.96
CA LEU A 9 -8.77 -18.02 -19.27
C LEU A 9 -9.65 -17.30 -18.24
N ILE A 10 -9.33 -17.43 -16.95
CA ILE A 10 -10.04 -16.72 -15.87
C ILE A 10 -9.94 -15.21 -16.08
N LEU A 11 -8.75 -14.67 -16.33
CA LEU A 11 -8.55 -13.24 -16.57
C LEU A 11 -9.26 -12.74 -17.83
N SER A 12 -9.22 -13.50 -18.94
CA SER A 12 -10.00 -13.16 -20.15
C SER A 12 -11.50 -13.08 -19.84
N ASN A 13 -12.04 -14.05 -19.09
CA ASN A 13 -13.44 -14.03 -18.68
C ASN A 13 -13.77 -12.85 -17.76
N GLN A 14 -12.87 -12.48 -16.83
CA GLN A 14 -13.03 -11.31 -15.97
C GLN A 14 -13.11 -10.02 -16.78
N TYR A 15 -12.22 -9.78 -17.75
CA TYR A 15 -12.28 -8.59 -18.58
C TYR A 15 -13.54 -8.52 -19.46
N LYS A 16 -14.06 -9.66 -19.92
CA LYS A 16 -15.36 -9.73 -20.60
C LYS A 16 -16.50 -9.30 -19.67
N MET A 17 -16.55 -9.84 -18.44
CA MET A 17 -17.57 -9.44 -17.46
C MET A 17 -17.46 -7.96 -17.08
N MET A 18 -16.25 -7.45 -16.86
CA MET A 18 -16.03 -6.03 -16.57
C MET A 18 -16.51 -5.13 -17.71
N THR A 19 -16.32 -5.55 -18.97
CA THR A 19 -16.86 -4.83 -20.14
C THR A 19 -18.40 -4.79 -20.16
N MET A 20 -19.05 -5.83 -19.64
CA MET A 20 -20.52 -5.90 -19.54
C MET A 20 -21.05 -5.05 -18.37
N LEU A 21 -20.31 -5.01 -17.26
CA LEU A 21 -20.69 -4.28 -16.03
C LEU A 21 -20.37 -2.79 -16.10
N ASP A 22 -19.31 -2.43 -16.81
CA ASP A 22 -18.81 -1.06 -16.96
C ASP A 22 -18.43 -0.79 -18.43
N PRO A 23 -19.42 -0.50 -19.29
CA PRO A 23 -19.20 -0.26 -20.71
C PRO A 23 -18.36 0.99 -21.00
N ASP A 24 -18.35 1.98 -20.10
CA ASP A 24 -17.58 3.22 -20.27
C ASP A 24 -16.07 2.95 -20.27
N ASN A 25 -15.64 1.89 -19.57
CA ASN A 25 -14.25 1.43 -19.55
C ASN A 25 -13.96 0.24 -20.49
N ALA A 26 -14.89 -0.10 -21.40
CA ALA A 26 -14.79 -1.26 -22.28
C ALA A 26 -13.53 -1.32 -23.15
N GLU A 27 -13.00 -0.18 -23.58
CA GLU A 27 -11.76 -0.13 -24.38
C GLU A 27 -10.55 -0.61 -23.56
N ARG A 28 -10.44 -0.16 -22.31
CA ARG A 28 -9.37 -0.58 -21.39
C ARG A 28 -9.42 -2.09 -21.15
N TYR A 29 -10.61 -2.64 -20.88
CA TYR A 29 -10.75 -4.07 -20.61
C TYR A 29 -10.47 -4.93 -21.86
N ARG A 30 -10.92 -4.52 -23.04
CA ARG A 30 -10.61 -5.23 -24.30
C ARG A 30 -9.12 -5.24 -24.62
N ARG A 31 -8.41 -4.14 -24.33
CA ARG A 31 -6.94 -4.08 -24.43
C ARG A 31 -6.29 -5.11 -23.50
N LEU A 32 -6.68 -5.15 -22.22
CA LEU A 32 -6.14 -6.09 -21.24
C LEU A 32 -6.47 -7.56 -21.60
N GLN A 33 -7.70 -7.83 -22.04
CA GLN A 33 -8.10 -9.14 -22.53
C GLN A 33 -7.19 -9.61 -23.68
N THR A 34 -6.93 -8.74 -24.65
CA THR A 34 -6.05 -9.04 -25.79
C THR A 34 -4.62 -9.36 -25.33
N ILE A 35 -4.09 -8.59 -24.38
CA ILE A 35 -2.74 -8.84 -23.81
C ILE A 35 -2.67 -10.23 -23.19
N ILE A 36 -3.68 -10.64 -22.41
CA ILE A 36 -3.72 -11.94 -21.75
C ILE A 36 -3.91 -13.09 -22.74
N GLU A 37 -4.84 -12.95 -23.69
CA GLU A 37 -5.15 -13.99 -24.69
C GLU A 37 -3.97 -14.24 -25.63
N ARG A 38 -3.31 -13.17 -26.10
CA ARG A 38 -2.18 -13.26 -27.03
C ARG A 38 -0.84 -13.45 -26.32
N GLY A 39 -0.78 -13.26 -25.01
CA GLY A 39 0.44 -13.45 -24.23
C GLY A 39 1.54 -12.43 -24.55
N TYR A 40 1.20 -11.16 -24.72
CA TYR A 40 2.19 -10.12 -25.03
C TYR A 40 3.09 -9.84 -23.83
N GLY A 41 4.28 -10.45 -23.83
CA GLY A 41 5.19 -10.47 -22.68
C GLY A 41 5.62 -9.09 -22.17
N LEU A 42 5.79 -8.10 -23.06
CA LEU A 42 6.14 -6.73 -22.66
C LEU A 42 5.02 -6.11 -21.81
N GLN A 43 3.78 -6.15 -22.29
CA GLN A 43 2.63 -5.59 -21.59
C GLN A 43 2.27 -6.40 -20.34
N MET A 44 2.48 -7.72 -20.35
CA MET A 44 2.33 -8.54 -19.15
C MET A 44 3.33 -8.14 -18.06
N ARG A 45 4.55 -7.72 -18.42
CA ARG A 45 5.55 -7.20 -17.47
C ARG A 45 5.15 -5.84 -16.91
N GLU A 46 4.48 -4.99 -17.69
CA GLU A 46 3.94 -3.72 -17.21
C GLU A 46 2.87 -3.95 -16.14
N LEU A 47 1.95 -4.90 -16.36
CA LEU A 47 0.95 -5.29 -15.37
C LEU A 47 1.58 -5.79 -14.06
N ASP A 48 2.63 -6.60 -14.17
CA ASP A 48 3.37 -7.13 -13.01
C ASP A 48 3.92 -6.01 -12.11
N ARG A 49 4.30 -4.86 -12.69
CA ARG A 49 4.84 -3.71 -11.95
C ARG A 49 3.80 -2.91 -11.19
N GLU A 50 2.51 -3.05 -11.52
CA GLU A 50 1.43 -2.41 -10.76
C GLU A 50 1.23 -3.07 -9.38
N PHE A 51 1.69 -4.32 -9.22
CA PHE A 51 1.62 -5.04 -7.96
C PHE A 51 2.88 -4.80 -7.13
N GLY A 52 2.77 -3.91 -6.15
CA GLY A 52 3.79 -3.72 -5.14
C GLY A 52 3.78 -4.83 -4.08
N GLU A 53 4.90 -4.95 -3.36
CA GLU A 53 5.01 -5.81 -2.18
C GLU A 53 5.60 -5.00 -1.01
N LEU A 54 5.00 -5.18 0.16
CA LEU A 54 5.56 -4.80 1.45
C LEU A 54 5.48 -6.03 2.36
N LYS A 55 6.64 -6.56 2.74
CA LYS A 55 6.72 -7.81 3.52
C LYS A 55 6.08 -7.64 4.88
N GLU A 56 5.50 -8.71 5.41
CA GLU A 56 4.85 -8.72 6.73
C GLU A 56 5.78 -8.20 7.84
N GLU A 57 7.03 -8.67 7.88
CA GLU A 57 8.02 -8.20 8.85
C GLU A 57 8.25 -6.69 8.76
N THR A 58 8.31 -6.14 7.55
CA THR A 58 8.44 -4.70 7.34
C THR A 58 7.20 -3.94 7.80
N CYS A 59 6.00 -4.47 7.54
CA CYS A 59 4.75 -3.91 8.07
C CYS A 59 4.76 -3.87 9.61
N ARG A 60 5.20 -4.96 10.26
CA ARG A 60 5.31 -5.05 11.73
C ARG A 60 6.30 -4.03 12.27
N ILE A 61 7.47 -3.88 11.64
CA ILE A 61 8.47 -2.87 12.03
C ILE A 61 7.88 -1.45 11.97
N VAL A 62 7.12 -1.12 10.92
CA VAL A 62 6.48 0.21 10.82
C VAL A 62 5.47 0.43 11.95
N ILE A 63 4.67 -0.59 12.29
CA ILE A 63 3.73 -0.54 13.42
C ILE A 63 4.49 -0.38 14.74
N ASP A 64 5.55 -1.15 14.96
CA ASP A 64 6.36 -1.09 16.18
C ASP A 64 7.03 0.29 16.35
N ILE A 65 7.44 0.94 15.25
CA ILE A 65 7.93 2.32 15.28
C ILE A 65 6.83 3.28 15.73
N MET A 66 5.62 3.16 15.17
CA MET A 66 4.49 4.00 15.60
C MET A 66 4.18 3.76 17.09
N GLU A 67 4.12 2.51 17.54
CA GLU A 67 3.90 2.16 18.95
C GLU A 67 5.00 2.71 19.86
N MET A 68 6.26 2.66 19.43
CA MET A 68 7.37 3.26 20.16
C MET A 68 7.16 4.76 20.37
N TYR A 69 6.77 5.51 19.33
CA TYR A 69 6.48 6.94 19.47
C TYR A 69 5.25 7.21 20.34
N HIS A 70 4.25 6.33 20.31
CA HIS A 70 3.11 6.41 21.24
C HIS A 70 3.59 6.32 22.69
N ALA A 71 4.40 5.30 22.99
CA ALA A 71 4.96 5.10 24.32
C ALA A 71 5.87 6.26 24.76
N LEU A 72 6.69 6.81 23.84
CA LEU A 72 7.53 7.98 24.11
C LEU A 72 6.68 9.20 24.47
N HIS A 73 5.64 9.49 23.69
CA HIS A 73 4.76 10.64 23.92
C HIS A 73 3.98 10.50 25.23
N VAL A 74 3.43 9.31 25.52
CA VAL A 74 2.76 9.02 26.80
C VAL A 74 3.73 9.13 27.97
N SER A 75 4.98 8.69 27.82
CA SER A 75 5.97 8.79 28.89
C SER A 75 6.37 10.24 29.14
N TRP A 76 6.58 11.02 28.07
CA TRP A 76 6.95 12.43 28.14
C TRP A 76 5.85 13.28 28.79
N THR A 77 4.59 13.09 28.42
CA THR A 77 3.44 13.80 29.02
C THR A 77 3.27 13.52 30.52
N ASN A 78 3.76 12.39 31.01
CA ASN A 78 3.71 12.01 32.42
C ASN A 78 4.94 12.47 33.24
N LEU A 79 5.93 13.12 32.63
CA LEU A 79 7.09 13.63 33.36
C LEU A 79 6.71 14.83 34.23
N LYS A 80 7.22 14.84 35.46
CA LYS A 80 7.03 15.97 36.40
C LYS A 80 7.78 17.23 35.96
N ASP A 81 8.88 17.05 35.25
CA ASP A 81 9.68 18.11 34.64
C ASP A 81 10.15 17.63 33.27
N ALA A 82 9.57 18.24 32.22
CA ALA A 82 9.86 17.93 30.83
C ALA A 82 10.59 19.09 30.12
N ALA A 83 11.01 20.13 30.85
CA ALA A 83 11.47 21.40 30.28
C ALA A 83 12.71 21.28 29.36
N THR A 84 13.41 20.14 29.39
CA THR A 84 14.61 19.85 28.59
C THR A 84 14.33 19.05 27.32
N ILE A 85 13.12 18.52 27.12
CA ILE A 85 12.76 17.67 25.99
C ILE A 85 11.64 18.34 25.17
N ASP A 86 11.98 18.79 23.97
CA ASP A 86 11.03 19.29 22.98
C ASP A 86 10.07 18.18 22.53
N GLU A 87 8.77 18.45 22.57
CA GLU A 87 7.67 17.58 22.10
C GLU A 87 7.94 17.06 20.69
N ARG A 88 8.47 17.91 19.79
CA ARG A 88 8.78 17.52 18.41
C ARG A 88 9.69 16.30 18.32
N ARG A 89 10.53 16.05 19.33
CA ARG A 89 11.45 14.90 19.38
C ARG A 89 10.77 13.60 19.80
N VAL A 90 9.58 13.68 20.40
CA VAL A 90 8.77 12.53 20.81
C VAL A 90 7.50 12.38 19.97
N THR A 91 7.28 13.24 18.98
CA THR A 91 6.23 13.10 17.96
C THR A 91 6.73 12.27 16.77
N PHE A 92 5.92 11.33 16.31
CA PHE A 92 6.20 10.59 15.08
C PHE A 92 5.99 11.50 13.86
N LEU A 93 7.05 11.76 13.09
CA LEU A 93 7.00 12.67 11.93
C LEU A 93 6.69 11.96 10.60
N GLY A 94 6.57 10.62 10.61
CA GLY A 94 6.37 9.83 9.40
C GLY A 94 7.68 9.42 8.71
N PHE A 95 7.57 9.19 7.40
CA PHE A 95 8.65 8.71 6.53
C PHE A 95 8.81 9.64 5.32
N ASP A 96 9.99 9.61 4.68
CA ASP A 96 10.26 10.43 3.52
C ASP A 96 9.42 10.02 2.29
N ALA A 97 8.77 11.00 1.66
CA ALA A 97 7.89 10.73 0.52
C ALA A 97 8.66 10.34 -0.74
N ALA A 98 9.91 10.78 -0.91
CA ALA A 98 10.67 10.55 -2.13
C ALA A 98 11.35 9.17 -2.14
N THR A 99 11.89 8.73 -1.00
CA THR A 99 12.69 7.51 -0.87
C THR A 99 12.00 6.39 -0.11
N GLU A 100 11.02 6.71 0.74
CA GLU A 100 10.34 5.77 1.64
C GLU A 100 8.82 5.73 1.40
N ALA A 101 8.39 6.03 0.17
CA ALA A 101 6.98 6.17 -0.21
C ALA A 101 6.09 4.99 0.21
N ARG A 102 6.61 3.75 0.21
CA ARG A 102 5.88 2.55 0.65
C ARG A 102 5.58 2.56 2.15
N PHE A 103 6.52 3.01 2.97
CA PHE A 103 6.33 3.09 4.42
C PHE A 103 5.34 4.19 4.76
N LEU A 104 5.50 5.36 4.12
CA LEU A 104 4.53 6.46 4.24
C LEU A 104 3.12 6.03 3.80
N GLY A 105 3.01 5.31 2.68
CA GLY A 105 1.76 4.75 2.20
C GLY A 105 1.11 3.80 3.21
N TYR A 106 1.92 2.94 3.84
CA TYR A 106 1.44 2.00 4.85
C TYR A 106 0.96 2.71 6.13
N VAL A 107 1.69 3.71 6.61
CA VAL A 107 1.24 4.56 7.74
C VAL A 107 -0.11 5.20 7.42
N ARG A 108 -0.28 5.79 6.24
CA ARG A 108 -1.55 6.40 5.82
C ARG A 108 -2.68 5.39 5.75
N PHE A 109 -2.41 4.18 5.28
CA PHE A 109 -3.38 3.09 5.29
C PHE A 109 -3.80 2.74 6.72
N MET A 110 -2.85 2.57 7.64
CA MET A 110 -3.13 2.25 9.04
C MET A 110 -3.92 3.34 9.76
N VAL A 111 -3.65 4.62 9.48
CA VAL A 111 -4.34 5.74 10.13
C VAL A 111 -5.70 6.02 9.51
N ASN A 112 -5.75 6.16 8.19
CA ASN A 112 -6.95 6.66 7.50
C ASN A 112 -7.96 5.56 7.16
N ILE A 113 -7.49 4.31 6.96
CA ILE A 113 -8.35 3.19 6.56
C ILE A 113 -8.61 2.27 7.76
N GLU A 114 -7.56 1.83 8.46
CA GLU A 114 -7.69 0.94 9.63
C GLU A 114 -8.07 1.69 10.92
N GLY A 115 -7.95 3.02 10.94
CA GLY A 115 -8.36 3.84 12.07
C GLY A 115 -7.51 3.67 13.33
N ARG A 116 -6.25 3.22 13.20
CA ARG A 116 -5.30 3.12 14.32
C ARG A 116 -4.42 4.36 14.42
N TYR A 117 -3.94 4.68 15.63
CA TYR A 117 -3.06 5.83 15.87
C TYR A 117 -3.62 7.16 15.35
N THR A 118 -4.95 7.35 15.37
CA THR A 118 -5.62 8.56 14.86
C THR A 118 -5.35 9.83 15.69
N HIS A 119 -4.71 9.66 16.85
CA HIS A 119 -4.29 10.75 17.74
C HIS A 119 -2.86 11.24 17.48
N PHE A 120 -2.16 10.62 16.53
CA PHE A 120 -0.86 11.08 16.06
C PHE A 120 -1.01 12.30 15.14
#